data_AF-A0A9W4I2U2-F1
#
_entry.id   AF-A0A9W4I2U2-F1
#
_cell.length_a   1.000
_cell.length_b   1.000
_cell.length_c   1.000
_cell.angle_alpha   90.00
_cell.angle_beta   90.00
_cell.angle_gamma   90.00
#
_symmetry.space_group_name_H-M   'P 1'
#
loop_
_entity.id
_entity.type
_entity.pdbx_description
1 polymer ?
#
loop_
_entity_poly.entity_id
_entity_poly.type
_entity_poly.pdbx_seq_one_letter_code
_entity_poly.pdbx_strand_id
1 'polypeptide(L)'
;MDRPLLTNTELTQTDCSNCQRRRIKCDRTWPGCRKYGKRCLQCPGYGVKLKWDQGVASRGSLMGRSLPVRNSPLVLQPPTRAPAKSPLLDPYSQWIQALRLLHSSHSPRLLA
;
A
#
# COMPACT_ATOMS: atom_id res chain seq x y z
N MET A 1 19.21 35.21 27.31
CA MET A 1 20.13 34.20 26.76
C MET A 1 19.77 32.87 27.39
N ASP A 2 18.63 32.30 27.01
CA ASP A 2 18.17 31.03 27.57
C ASP A 2 18.42 29.95 26.53
N ARG A 3 19.60 29.34 26.63
CA ARG A 3 20.02 28.19 25.83
C ARG A 3 19.26 26.97 26.39
N PRO A 4 18.27 26.39 25.69
CA PRO A 4 17.56 25.26 26.25
C PRO A 4 18.52 24.07 26.31
N LEU A 5 18.61 23.48 27.50
CA LEU A 5 19.41 22.30 27.78
C LEU A 5 18.92 21.16 26.88
N LEU A 6 19.74 20.80 25.89
CA LEU A 6 19.59 19.55 25.13
C LEU A 6 19.91 18.40 26.08
N THR A 7 18.96 18.07 26.96
CA THR A 7 18.99 16.81 27.71
C THR A 7 18.81 15.70 26.69
N ASN A 8 19.81 14.82 26.56
CA ASN A 8 19.94 13.65 25.68
C ASN A 8 18.61 13.10 25.12
N THR A 9 18.02 13.83 24.19
CA THR A 9 16.82 13.47 23.48
C THR A 9 17.29 13.36 22.04
N GLU A 10 17.81 12.20 21.67
CA GLU A 10 17.85 11.83 20.25
C GLU A 10 16.40 11.78 19.78
N LEU A 11 15.92 12.95 19.36
CA LEU A 11 14.60 13.14 18.77
C LEU A 11 14.61 12.35 17.47
N THR A 12 14.17 11.10 17.53
CA THR A 12 13.96 10.28 16.35
C THR A 12 13.09 11.09 15.37
N GLN A 13 13.52 11.25 14.12
CA GLN A 13 12.76 12.06 13.14
C GLN A 13 11.35 11.47 12.88
N THR A 14 11.16 10.19 13.19
CA THR A 14 9.93 9.44 13.01
C THR A 14 9.03 9.48 14.25
N ASP A 15 7.74 9.64 14.03
CA ASP A 15 6.73 9.46 15.09
C ASP A 15 6.56 7.97 15.43
N CYS A 16 6.22 7.64 16.68
CA CYS A 16 5.87 6.26 17.01
C CYS A 16 4.62 5.82 16.22
N SER A 17 4.54 4.53 15.84
CA SER A 17 3.46 4.04 14.95
C SER A 17 2.05 4.32 15.49
N ASN A 18 1.95 4.38 16.81
CA ASN A 18 0.70 4.62 17.52
C ASN A 18 0.23 6.08 17.45
N CYS A 19 1.14 7.05 17.56
CA CYS A 19 0.82 8.47 17.33
C CYS A 19 0.53 8.73 15.86
N GLN A 20 1.28 8.09 14.95
CA GLN A 20 1.05 8.17 13.52
C GLN A 20 -0.35 7.66 13.13
N ARG A 21 -0.76 6.47 13.59
CA ARG A 21 -2.12 5.93 13.35
C ARG A 21 -3.22 6.83 13.90
N ARG A 22 -3.00 7.43 15.07
CA ARG A 22 -3.96 8.35 15.70
C ARG A 22 -3.92 9.77 15.10
N ARG A 23 -3.00 10.05 14.17
CA ARG A 23 -2.80 11.37 13.55
C ARG A 23 -2.60 12.49 14.59
N ILE A 24 -1.82 12.22 15.64
CA ILE A 24 -1.48 13.20 16.68
C ILE A 24 0.03 13.43 16.73
N LYS A 25 0.46 14.66 17.04
CA LYS A 25 1.89 15.01 17.20
C LYS A 25 2.55 14.12 18.27
N CYS A 26 3.63 13.42 17.91
CA CYS A 26 4.43 12.63 18.85
C CYS A 26 5.45 13.52 19.57
N ASP A 27 5.63 13.31 20.86
CA ASP A 27 6.64 14.01 21.66
C ASP A 27 8.04 13.37 21.55
N ARG A 28 8.17 12.23 20.83
CA ARG A 28 9.45 11.61 20.42
C ARG A 28 10.49 11.43 21.54
N THR A 29 10.02 11.29 22.78
CA THR A 29 10.87 11.08 23.95
C THR A 29 11.39 9.63 23.98
N TRP A 30 12.65 9.45 24.36
CA TRP A 30 13.27 8.12 24.53
C TRP A 30 13.14 7.67 25.99
N PRO A 31 12.85 6.38 26.31
CA PRO A 31 12.70 5.21 25.43
C PRO A 31 11.30 5.06 24.78
N GLY A 32 10.37 5.96 25.07
CA GLY A 32 9.05 5.97 24.43
C GLY A 32 8.23 7.22 24.77
N CYS A 33 7.27 7.55 23.91
CA CYS A 33 6.51 8.79 24.02
C CYS A 33 5.72 8.91 25.34
N ARG A 34 5.78 10.08 25.98
CA ARG A 34 5.09 10.41 27.25
C ARG A 34 3.58 10.29 27.12
N LYS A 35 3.01 10.53 25.94
CA LYS A 35 1.56 10.37 25.72
C LYS A 35 1.04 8.99 26.08
N TYR A 36 1.83 7.95 25.78
CA TYR A 36 1.45 6.57 26.08
C TYR A 36 1.80 6.21 27.53
N GLY A 37 2.93 6.68 28.05
CA GLY A 37 3.27 6.55 29.48
C GLY A 37 2.20 7.14 30.41
N LYS A 38 1.65 8.31 30.09
CA LYS A 38 0.54 8.93 30.85
C LYS A 38 -0.76 8.11 30.86
N ARG A 39 -0.94 7.22 29.89
CA ARG A 39 -2.12 6.34 29.79
C ARG A 39 -1.81 4.94 30.31
N CYS A 40 -0.64 4.74 30.91
CA CYS A 40 -0.12 3.43 31.31
C CYS A 40 -0.10 2.42 30.16
N LEU A 41 0.09 2.90 28.92
CA LEU A 41 0.19 2.06 27.72
C LEU A 41 1.65 1.99 27.25
N GLN A 42 2.06 0.84 26.75
CA GLN A 42 3.41 0.67 26.24
C GLN A 42 3.58 1.34 24.86
N CYS A 43 4.65 2.13 24.71
CA CYS A 43 5.01 2.72 23.43
C CYS A 43 5.62 1.62 22.53
N PRO A 44 5.18 1.47 21.27
CA PRO A 44 5.76 0.48 20.36
C PRO A 44 7.16 0.84 19.84
N GLY A 45 7.73 1.96 20.31
CA GLY A 45 9.01 2.49 19.86
C GLY A 45 8.93 3.26 18.53
N TYR A 46 10.12 3.56 18.00
CA TYR A 46 10.34 4.42 16.83
C TYR A 46 10.95 3.68 15.63
N GLY A 47 11.27 2.39 15.78
CA GLY A 47 11.91 1.59 14.74
C GLY A 47 10.96 1.09 13.65
N VAL A 48 11.55 0.71 12.51
CA VAL A 48 10.85 0.03 11.41
C VAL A 48 10.36 -1.34 11.90
N LYS A 49 9.08 -1.62 11.69
CA LYS A 49 8.51 -2.94 11.98
C LYS A 49 8.78 -3.89 10.82
N LEU A 50 9.79 -4.73 10.98
CA LEU A 50 10.05 -5.82 10.04
C LEU A 50 8.92 -6.85 10.14
N LYS A 51 8.39 -7.25 8.98
CA LYS A 51 7.45 -8.37 8.86
C LYS A 51 8.16 -9.46 8.09
N TRP A 52 8.22 -10.65 8.67
CA TRP A 52 8.68 -11.83 7.96
C TRP A 52 7.51 -12.35 7.13
N ASP A 53 7.70 -12.38 5.81
CA ASP A 53 6.72 -12.96 4.90
C ASP A 53 6.98 -14.47 4.76
N GLN A 54 5.94 -15.25 4.46
CA GLN A 54 6.06 -16.69 4.24
C GLN A 54 6.65 -17.04 2.86
N GLY A 55 6.80 -16.03 1.99
CA GLY A 55 7.38 -16.17 0.66
C GLY A 55 8.77 -15.53 0.53
N VAL A 56 9.43 -15.85 -0.59
CA VAL A 56 10.78 -15.37 -0.96
C VAL A 56 10.83 -13.86 -1.16
N ALA A 57 9.72 -13.26 -1.58
CA ALA A 57 9.61 -11.82 -1.78
C ALA A 57 8.29 -11.30 -1.21
N SER A 58 8.32 -10.13 -0.61
CA SER A 58 7.11 -9.44 -0.09
C SER A 58 6.26 -8.78 -1.18
N ARG A 59 6.82 -8.62 -2.39
CA ARG A 59 6.19 -7.97 -3.55
C ARG A 59 6.82 -8.43 -4.86
N GLY A 60 6.11 -8.24 -5.98
CA GLY A 60 6.60 -8.54 -7.33
C GLY A 60 6.36 -9.99 -7.77
N SER A 61 7.04 -10.42 -8.85
CA SER A 61 6.76 -11.69 -9.52
C SER A 61 7.08 -12.96 -8.71
N LEU A 62 7.83 -12.81 -7.62
CA LEU A 62 8.17 -13.90 -6.70
C LEU A 62 7.35 -13.86 -5.40
N MET A 63 6.39 -12.93 -5.26
CA MET A 63 5.51 -12.88 -4.10
C MET A 63 4.68 -14.16 -3.98
N GLY A 64 4.59 -14.70 -2.76
CA GLY A 64 3.87 -15.96 -2.48
C GLY A 64 4.59 -17.24 -2.93
N ARG A 65 5.79 -17.14 -3.53
CA ARG A 65 6.61 -18.32 -3.86
C ARG A 65 7.48 -18.72 -2.67
N SER A 66 7.59 -20.02 -2.42
CA SER A 66 8.50 -20.57 -1.41
C SER A 66 9.94 -20.77 -1.91
N LEU A 67 10.16 -20.72 -3.24
CA LEU A 67 11.46 -20.92 -3.87
C LEU A 67 11.89 -19.70 -4.72
N PRO A 68 13.18 -19.31 -4.69
CA PRO A 68 13.71 -18.16 -5.41
C PRO A 68 13.98 -18.46 -6.89
N VAL A 69 13.03 -19.11 -7.57
CA VAL A 69 13.16 -19.47 -8.99
C VAL A 69 12.25 -18.58 -9.81
N ARG A 70 12.85 -17.82 -10.73
CA ARG A 70 12.13 -17.06 -11.75
C ARG A 70 11.72 -18.04 -12.86
N ASN A 71 10.66 -18.81 -12.63
CA ASN A 71 10.10 -19.64 -13.69
C ASN A 71 9.59 -18.74 -14.82
N SER A 72 10.10 -18.98 -16.03
CA SER A 72 9.59 -18.45 -17.32
C SER A 72 8.13 -18.91 -17.53
N PRO A 73 7.35 -18.27 -18.42
CA PRO A 73 5.90 -18.16 -18.25
C PRO A 73 5.18 -19.49 -18.44
N LEU A 74 3.99 -19.56 -17.84
CA LEU A 74 2.94 -20.57 -18.02
C LEU A 74 3.08 -21.84 -17.18
N VAL A 75 2.94 -21.71 -15.86
CA VAL A 75 2.13 -22.69 -15.14
C VAL A 75 1.13 -21.91 -14.31
N LEU A 76 -0.14 -22.01 -14.71
CA LEU A 76 -1.31 -21.68 -13.94
C LEU A 76 -1.22 -22.41 -12.59
N GLN A 77 -0.64 -21.78 -11.57
CA GLN A 77 -1.03 -22.17 -10.21
C GLN A 77 -2.42 -21.56 -10.01
N PRO A 78 -3.47 -22.39 -9.83
CA PRO A 78 -4.78 -21.86 -9.55
C PRO A 78 -4.67 -21.01 -8.28
N PRO A 79 -5.24 -19.79 -8.27
CA PRO A 79 -5.24 -18.97 -7.07
C PRO A 79 -5.94 -19.77 -5.96
N THR A 80 -5.20 -20.16 -4.93
CA THR A 80 -5.82 -20.60 -3.69
C THR A 80 -6.61 -19.41 -3.12
N ARG A 81 -7.91 -19.44 -3.42
CA ARG A 81 -9.02 -18.61 -2.95
C ARG A 81 -8.89 -17.10 -3.22
N ALA A 82 -9.44 -16.68 -4.35
CA ALA A 82 -10.22 -15.45 -4.42
C ALA A 82 -11.71 -15.82 -4.54
N PRO A 83 -12.65 -15.14 -3.85
CA PRO A 83 -14.07 -15.42 -4.01
C PRO A 83 -14.47 -15.12 -5.46
N ALA A 84 -15.11 -16.11 -6.09
CA ALA A 84 -15.66 -15.97 -7.42
C ALA A 84 -16.60 -14.75 -7.45
N LYS A 85 -16.20 -13.71 -8.19
CA LYS A 85 -17.14 -12.68 -8.61
C LYS A 85 -18.07 -13.35 -9.61
N SER A 86 -19.26 -13.71 -9.16
CA SER A 86 -20.33 -14.25 -10.00
C SER A 86 -20.68 -13.23 -11.10
N PRO A 87 -20.68 -13.61 -12.38
CA PRO A 87 -21.06 -12.72 -13.46
C PRO A 87 -22.59 -12.74 -13.55
N LEU A 88 -23.26 -11.91 -12.77
CA LEU A 88 -24.65 -11.58 -13.04
C LEU A 88 -24.78 -10.06 -13.10
N LEU A 89 -24.88 -9.58 -14.34
CA LEU A 89 -25.46 -8.32 -14.79
C LEU A 89 -24.70 -7.07 -14.35
N ASP A 90 -23.65 -6.72 -15.10
CA ASP A 90 -23.16 -5.34 -15.15
C ASP A 90 -23.90 -4.62 -16.30
N PRO A 91 -24.88 -3.72 -16.02
CA PRO A 91 -25.79 -3.16 -17.04
C PRO A 91 -25.12 -2.18 -18.01
N TYR A 92 -23.83 -1.88 -17.83
CA TYR A 92 -23.13 -0.80 -18.51
C TYR A 92 -22.29 -1.26 -19.73
N SER A 93 -22.47 -2.49 -20.20
CA SER A 93 -21.73 -3.00 -21.37
C SER A 93 -22.27 -2.50 -22.72
N GLN A 94 -23.50 -1.98 -22.77
CA GLN A 94 -24.16 -1.58 -24.04
C GLN A 94 -23.77 -0.16 -24.51
N TRP A 95 -23.43 0.77 -23.61
CA TRP A 95 -23.07 2.15 -24.01
C TRP A 95 -21.70 2.25 -24.71
N ILE A 96 -20.75 1.36 -24.38
CA ILE A 96 -19.40 1.39 -24.95
C ILE A 96 -19.42 1.06 -26.46
N GLN A 97 -20.41 0.28 -26.93
CA GLN A 97 -20.54 -0.06 -28.35
C GLN A 97 -21.08 1.11 -29.19
N ALA A 98 -21.95 1.96 -28.63
CA ALA A 98 -22.56 3.08 -29.34
C ALA A 98 -21.55 4.20 -29.71
N LEU A 99 -20.56 4.47 -28.85
CA LEU A 99 -19.52 5.49 -29.10
C LEU A 99 -18.56 5.15 -30.26
N ARG A 100 -18.44 3.87 -30.63
CA ARG A 100 -17.59 3.44 -31.75
C ARG A 100 -18.23 3.66 -33.12
N LEU A 101 -19.55 3.77 -33.20
CA LEU A 101 -20.27 3.94 -34.47
C LEU A 101 -20.40 5.40 -34.91
N LEU A 102 -20.12 6.37 -34.04
CA LEU A 102 -20.25 7.79 -34.37
C LEU A 102 -18.99 8.41 -35.01
N HIS A 103 -17.86 7.71 -35.01
CA HIS A 103 -16.58 8.23 -35.53
C HIS A 103 -16.22 7.71 -36.93
N SER A 104 -17.06 6.88 -37.57
CA SER A 104 -16.79 6.29 -38.89
C SER A 104 -17.41 7.07 -40.07
N SER A 105 -18.02 8.23 -39.85
CA SER A 105 -18.75 8.98 -40.88
C SER A 105 -18.07 10.28 -41.33
N HIS A 106 -16.75 10.30 -41.48
CA HIS A 106 -16.06 11.34 -42.27
C HIS A 106 -14.96 10.74 -43.14
N SER A 107 -15.36 10.26 -44.33
CA SER A 107 -14.44 10.05 -45.45
C SER A 107 -14.69 11.18 -46.46
N PRO A 108 -13.73 12.11 -46.70
CA PRO A 108 -13.89 13.09 -47.77
C PRO A 108 -13.69 12.37 -49.11
N ARG A 109 -14.72 12.36 -49.96
CA ARG A 109 -14.60 11.94 -51.36
C ARG A 109 -13.85 13.04 -52.12
N LEU A 110 -12.62 12.75 -52.54
CA LEU A 110 -11.93 13.50 -53.59
C LEU A 110 -12.38 12.98 -54.96
N LEU A 111 -12.98 13.84 -55.77
CA LEU A 111 -13.09 13.75 -57.24
C LEU A 111 -12.95 15.22 -57.73
N ALA A 112 -11.84 15.56 -58.37
CA ALA A 112 -11.62 15.57 -59.82
C ALA A 112 -11.99 16.94 -60.43
#